data_AF-A0A225WLH9-F1
#
_entry.id   AF-A0A225WLH9-F1
#
_cell.length_a   1.000
_cell.length_b   1.000
_cell.length_c   1.000
_cell.angle_alpha   90.00
_cell.angle_beta   90.00
_cell.angle_gamma   90.00
#
_symmetry.space_group_name_H-M   'P 1'
#
loop_
_entity.id
_entity.type
_entity.pdbx_description
1 polymer ?
#
loop_
_entity_poly.entity_id
_entity_poly.type
_entity_poly.pdbx_seq_one_letter_code
_entity_poly.pdbx_strand_id
1 'polypeptide(L)'
;MADPFEQALRSEIVAINNGKFRWFAVRAQDIVVVDRTGQPTLSPSQAQSVYMRLIGSKINQNGVATTRFLSRSGHPFLCPVFGALILLQSQKTLPADIPAAVYMSNRGTPSCTSTADVSTRLKLSAKRTGNDPRHFSSHSLRSE
;
A
#
# COMPACT_ATOMS: atom_id res chain seq x y z
N MET A 1 -15.09 -8.12 21.53
CA MET A 1 -15.19 -6.65 21.39
C MET A 1 -13.99 -6.25 20.55
N ALA A 2 -14.19 -5.98 19.25
CA ALA A 2 -13.09 -5.72 18.34
C ALA A 2 -12.40 -4.40 18.73
N ASP A 3 -11.07 -4.47 18.82
CA ASP A 3 -10.24 -3.38 19.24
C ASP A 3 -10.34 -2.22 18.22
N PRO A 4 -10.67 -0.97 18.61
CA PRO A 4 -10.71 0.16 17.67
C PRO A 4 -9.38 0.42 16.94
N PHE A 5 -8.29 -0.22 17.38
CA PHE A 5 -6.94 -0.16 16.84
C PHE A 5 -6.78 -0.95 15.53
N GLU A 6 -7.69 -1.88 15.23
CA GLU A 6 -7.63 -2.78 14.06
C GLU A 6 -8.29 -2.19 12.78
N GLN A 7 -8.85 -0.98 12.86
CA GLN A 7 -9.71 -0.45 11.79
C GLN A 7 -8.97 0.33 10.67
N ALA A 8 -7.66 0.59 10.80
CA ALA A 8 -7.00 1.71 10.10
C ALA A 8 -6.34 1.44 8.72
N LEU A 9 -5.78 0.25 8.45
CA LEU A 9 -4.88 0.04 7.30
C LEU A 9 -5.48 0.17 5.88
N ARG A 10 -6.80 0.00 5.71
CA ARG A 10 -7.43 -0.02 4.38
C ARG A 10 -7.58 1.35 3.73
N SER A 11 -8.06 2.30 4.54
CA SER A 11 -8.32 3.67 4.09
C SER A 11 -7.03 4.47 3.93
N GLU A 12 -5.93 3.96 4.48
CA GLU A 12 -4.60 4.54 4.38
C GLU A 12 -3.97 4.32 3.02
N ILE A 13 -4.31 3.28 2.26
CA ILE A 13 -3.56 2.96 1.02
C ILE A 13 -4.45 3.02 -0.22
N VAL A 14 -5.63 2.39 -0.21
CA VAL A 14 -6.46 2.22 -1.42
C VAL A 14 -7.64 3.18 -1.47
N ALA A 15 -8.16 3.41 -2.68
CA ALA A 15 -9.39 4.16 -2.85
C ALA A 15 -10.56 3.42 -2.18
N ILE A 16 -11.48 4.18 -1.60
CA ILE A 16 -12.70 3.67 -0.99
C ILE A 16 -13.76 3.43 -2.07
N ASN A 17 -14.59 4.42 -2.36
CA ASN A 17 -15.65 4.39 -3.37
C ASN A 17 -15.42 5.48 -4.41
N ASN A 18 -15.74 5.19 -5.67
CA ASN A 18 -15.67 6.13 -6.80
C ASN A 18 -14.31 6.85 -6.93
N GLY A 19 -13.21 6.14 -6.68
CA GLY A 19 -11.85 6.69 -6.78
C GLY A 19 -11.49 7.71 -5.69
N LYS A 20 -12.33 7.89 -4.66
CA LYS A 20 -12.04 8.79 -3.55
C LYS A 20 -11.08 8.12 -2.57
N PHE A 21 -10.20 8.94 -1.98
CA PHE A 21 -9.29 8.55 -0.92
C PHE A 21 -9.68 9.25 0.39
N ARG A 22 -9.26 8.71 1.52
CA ARG A 22 -9.28 9.49 2.76
C ARG A 22 -8.21 10.56 2.69
N TRP A 23 -8.43 11.66 3.40
CA TRP A 23 -7.48 12.78 3.47
C TRP A 23 -6.12 12.37 4.04
N PHE A 24 -6.08 11.26 4.80
CA PHE A 24 -4.87 10.65 5.37
C PHE A 24 -4.32 9.47 4.57
N ALA A 25 -4.76 9.27 3.32
CA ALA A 25 -4.17 8.24 2.48
C ALA A 25 -2.67 8.51 2.29
N VAL A 26 -1.85 7.48 2.47
CA VAL A 26 -0.42 7.47 2.25
C VAL A 26 -0.16 7.95 0.84
N ARG A 27 0.67 8.99 0.73
CA ARG A 27 1.10 9.57 -0.54
C ARG A 27 2.42 8.96 -0.96
N ALA A 28 2.75 9.10 -2.24
CA ALA A 28 4.02 8.59 -2.77
C ALA A 28 5.23 9.18 -2.04
N GLN A 29 5.21 10.49 -1.79
CA GLN A 29 6.25 11.22 -1.06
C GLN A 29 6.44 10.74 0.39
N ASP A 30 5.45 10.05 0.96
CA ASP A 30 5.52 9.53 2.33
C ASP A 30 6.09 8.10 2.37
N ILE A 31 6.48 7.53 1.22
CA ILE A 31 7.13 6.23 1.08
C ILE A 31 8.55 6.46 0.56
N VAL A 32 9.55 5.90 1.26
CA VAL A 32 10.93 5.89 0.79
C VAL A 32 11.51 4.50 0.89
N VAL A 33 12.04 4.01 -0.23
CA VAL A 33 12.85 2.79 -0.28
C VAL A 33 14.31 3.21 -0.16
N VAL A 34 15.07 2.53 0.71
CA VAL A 34 16.48 2.84 0.95
C VAL A 34 17.38 1.63 0.77
N ASP A 35 18.64 1.90 0.45
CA ASP A 35 19.71 0.91 0.35
C ASP A 35 20.33 0.57 1.73
N ARG A 36 21.44 -0.18 1.73
CA ARG A 36 22.17 -0.59 2.95
C ARG A 36 22.75 0.58 3.73
N THR A 37 23.02 1.69 3.07
CA THR A 37 23.60 2.90 3.67
C THR A 37 22.51 3.88 4.15
N GLY A 38 21.24 3.51 3.99
CA GLY A 38 20.10 4.36 4.33
C GLY A 38 19.78 5.42 3.28
N GLN A 39 20.42 5.37 2.09
CA GLN A 39 20.17 6.33 1.03
C GLN A 39 18.94 5.93 0.19
N PRO A 40 18.10 6.89 -0.23
CA PRO A 40 16.97 6.61 -1.12
C PRO A 40 17.40 5.92 -2.40
N THR A 41 16.67 4.88 -2.80
CA THR A 41 16.95 4.13 -4.02
C THR A 41 15.68 3.59 -4.66
N LEU A 42 15.66 3.60 -5.99
CA LEU A 42 14.68 2.87 -6.79
C LEU A 42 15.29 1.61 -7.43
N SER A 43 16.56 1.33 -7.18
CA SER A 43 17.26 0.16 -7.73
C SER A 43 16.83 -1.11 -6.99
N PRO A 44 16.18 -2.08 -7.67
CA PRO A 44 15.68 -3.28 -7.00
C PRO A 44 16.77 -4.16 -6.39
N SER A 45 17.99 -4.13 -6.95
CA SER A 45 19.14 -4.89 -6.45
C SER A 45 19.78 -4.26 -5.21
N GLN A 46 19.67 -2.94 -5.05
CA GLN A 46 20.24 -2.22 -3.92
C GLN A 46 19.27 -2.05 -2.76
N ALA A 47 17.96 -1.99 -3.06
CA ALA A 47 16.90 -1.76 -2.09
C ALA A 47 16.88 -2.80 -0.94
N GLN A 48 16.95 -2.31 0.30
CA GLN A 48 17.00 -3.14 1.52
C GLN A 48 15.80 -2.98 2.43
N SER A 49 15.27 -1.75 2.53
CA SER A 49 14.17 -1.46 3.44
C SER A 49 13.29 -0.37 2.89
N VAL A 50 12.07 -0.31 3.41
CA VAL A 50 11.10 0.74 3.12
C VAL A 50 10.67 1.39 4.42
N TYR A 51 10.58 2.71 4.39
CA TYR A 51 9.98 3.54 5.42
C TYR A 51 8.70 4.14 4.86
N MET A 52 7.64 4.12 5.66
CA MET A 52 6.36 4.73 5.34
C MET A 52 5.94 5.65 6.47
N ARG A 53 5.64 6.90 6.13
CA ARG A 53 5.18 7.90 7.09
C ARG A 53 3.66 8.02 7.02
N LEU A 54 3.00 7.60 8.09
CA LEU A 54 1.54 7.67 8.23
C LEU A 54 1.17 9.00 8.87
N ILE A 55 0.52 9.88 8.11
CA ILE A 55 0.14 11.24 8.53
C ILE A 55 -1.38 11.32 8.62
N GLY A 56 -1.90 11.80 9.76
CA GLY A 56 -3.35 11.99 9.93
C GLY A 56 -4.19 10.72 9.98
N SER A 57 -3.57 9.56 10.16
CA SER A 57 -4.29 8.31 10.38
C SER A 57 -5.20 8.40 11.61
N LYS A 58 -6.24 7.55 11.65
CA LYS A 58 -7.19 7.50 12.77
C LYS A 58 -6.50 7.28 14.14
N ILE A 59 -5.28 6.75 14.13
CA ILE A 59 -4.44 6.43 15.29
C ILE A 59 -3.51 7.57 15.73
N ASN A 60 -3.38 8.66 14.98
CA ASN A 60 -2.56 9.82 15.35
C ASN A 60 -3.37 11.13 15.38
N GLN A 61 -4.52 11.12 16.07
CA GLN A 61 -5.43 12.28 16.18
C GLN A 61 -4.74 13.58 16.66
N ASN A 62 -3.57 13.47 17.30
CA ASN A 62 -2.72 14.60 17.70
C ASN A 62 -1.79 15.12 16.58
N GLY A 63 -1.88 14.60 15.36
CA GLY A 63 -1.14 15.05 14.17
C GLY A 63 0.29 14.52 14.05
N VAL A 64 0.81 13.76 15.03
CA VAL A 64 2.19 13.25 15.01
C VAL A 64 2.29 12.07 14.04
N ALA A 65 3.08 12.24 12.98
CA ALA A 65 3.28 11.20 11.99
C ALA A 65 3.89 9.93 12.61
N THR A 66 3.35 8.76 12.29
CA THR A 66 3.92 7.47 12.69
C THR A 66 4.73 6.91 11.54
N THR A 67 6.00 6.57 11.76
CA THR A 67 6.83 5.92 10.74
C THR A 67 6.80 4.40 10.94
N ARG A 68 6.48 3.67 9.87
CA ARG A 68 6.60 2.21 9.79
C ARG A 68 7.84 1.85 8.98
N PHE A 69 8.58 0.87 9.45
CA PHE A 69 9.78 0.35 8.82
C PHE A 69 9.58 -1.13 8.49
N LEU A 70 9.91 -1.54 7.28
CA LEU A 70 9.89 -2.94 6.85
C LEU A 70 11.16 -3.28 6.07
N SER A 71 11.83 -4.35 6.49
CA SER A 71 13.00 -4.89 5.79
C SER A 71 12.58 -5.81 4.63
N ARG A 72 13.49 -5.99 3.66
CA ARG A 72 13.30 -6.94 2.56
C ARG A 72 13.15 -8.35 3.11
N SER A 73 12.02 -9.00 2.83
CA SER A 73 11.69 -10.32 3.39
C SER A 73 12.33 -11.51 2.64
N GLY A 74 12.93 -11.27 1.47
CA GLY A 74 13.43 -12.33 0.58
C GLY A 74 12.34 -13.06 -0.24
N HIS A 75 11.06 -12.90 0.12
CA HIS A 75 9.96 -13.51 -0.63
C HIS A 75 9.79 -12.84 -2.00
N PRO A 76 9.70 -13.58 -3.12
CA PRO A 76 9.69 -12.97 -4.46
C PRO A 76 8.51 -12.04 -4.72
N PHE A 77 7.31 -12.37 -4.22
CA PHE A 77 6.08 -11.61 -4.49
C PHE A 77 5.52 -10.82 -3.29
N LEU A 78 5.72 -11.30 -2.05
CA LEU A 78 5.19 -10.70 -0.82
C LEU A 78 6.24 -9.85 -0.08
N CYS A 79 7.28 -9.41 -0.78
CA CYS A 79 8.31 -8.57 -0.19
C CYS A 79 7.84 -7.12 -0.10
N PRO A 80 7.85 -6.49 1.10
CA PRO A 80 7.37 -5.12 1.27
C PRO A 80 8.21 -4.11 0.48
N VAL A 81 9.53 -4.34 0.41
CA VAL A 81 10.45 -3.50 -0.39
C VAL A 81 10.14 -3.61 -1.88
N PHE A 82 9.86 -4.83 -2.37
CA PHE A 82 9.47 -5.01 -3.76
C PHE A 82 8.13 -4.35 -4.07
N GLY A 83 7.13 -4.53 -3.18
CA GLY A 83 5.82 -3.87 -3.32
C GLY A 83 5.93 -2.35 -3.37
N ALA A 84 6.77 -1.75 -2.52
CA ALA A 84 7.01 -0.30 -2.51
C ALA A 84 7.66 0.19 -3.81
N LEU A 85 8.66 -0.54 -4.34
CA LEU A 85 9.27 -0.21 -5.63
C LEU A 85 8.24 -0.23 -6.77
N ILE A 86 7.38 -1.25 -6.83
CA ILE A 86 6.34 -1.34 -7.85
C ILE A 86 5.32 -0.21 -7.71
N LEU A 87 4.91 0.14 -6.49
CA LEU A 87 4.01 1.28 -6.25
C LEU A 87 4.62 2.59 -6.78
N LEU A 88 5.85 2.90 -6.39
CA LEU A 88 6.56 4.11 -6.82
C LEU A 88 6.78 4.14 -8.34
N GLN A 89 7.19 3.01 -8.93
CA GLN A 89 7.39 2.89 -10.37
C GLN A 89 6.09 3.06 -11.17
N SER A 90 4.97 2.56 -10.64
CA SER A 90 3.66 2.62 -11.31
C SER A 90 3.13 4.05 -11.44
N GLN A 91 3.58 4.97 -10.61
CA GLN A 91 3.20 6.39 -10.68
C GLN A 91 3.87 7.14 -11.82
N LYS A 92 5.02 6.68 -12.32
CA LYS A 92 5.75 7.32 -13.43
C LYS A 92 5.95 8.83 -13.19
N THR A 93 5.25 9.68 -13.96
CA THR A 93 5.36 11.14 -13.98
C THR A 93 4.27 11.83 -13.14
N LEU A 94 3.52 11.07 -12.34
CA LEU A 94 2.48 11.64 -11.48
C LEU A 94 3.11 12.46 -10.33
N PRO A 95 2.42 13.50 -9.84
CA PRO A 95 2.89 14.27 -8.69
C PRO A 95 3.03 13.39 -7.44
N ALA A 96 4.10 13.59 -6.67
CA ALA A 96 4.40 12.75 -5.51
C ALA A 96 3.45 12.96 -4.30
N ASP A 97 2.67 14.04 -4.31
CA ASP A 97 1.72 14.42 -3.26
C ASP A 97 0.35 13.73 -3.40
N ILE A 98 0.14 12.93 -4.43
CA ILE A 98 -1.09 12.15 -4.61
C ILE A 98 -1.03 10.81 -3.85
N PRO A 99 -2.19 10.17 -3.59
CA PRO A 99 -2.24 8.88 -2.92
C PRO A 99 -1.42 7.80 -3.65
N ALA A 100 -0.72 6.97 -2.87
CA ALA A 100 0.24 6.00 -3.38
C ALA A 100 -0.37 4.93 -4.30
N ALA A 101 -1.66 4.63 -4.12
CA ALA A 101 -2.38 3.67 -4.96
C ALA A 101 -2.94 4.25 -6.26
N VAL A 102 -2.67 5.52 -6.56
CA VAL A 102 -2.87 6.09 -7.91
C VAL A 102 -1.68 5.66 -8.77
N TYR A 103 -1.93 5.24 -10.00
CA TYR A 103 -0.92 4.79 -10.96
C TYR A 103 -1.24 5.30 -12.36
N MET A 104 -0.23 5.33 -13.22
CA MET A 104 -0.41 5.63 -14.63
C MET A 104 -0.83 4.37 -15.39
N SER A 105 -2.06 4.37 -15.93
CA SER A 105 -2.57 3.23 -16.69
C SER A 105 -1.84 3.04 -18.02
N ASN A 106 -2.05 1.88 -18.65
CA ASN A 106 -1.51 1.59 -19.99
C ASN A 106 -2.08 2.51 -21.08
N ARG A 107 -3.18 3.21 -20.79
CA ARG A 107 -3.78 4.22 -21.68
C ARG A 107 -3.20 5.63 -21.47
N GLY A 108 -2.21 5.78 -20.59
CA GLY A 108 -1.62 7.07 -20.26
C GLY A 108 -2.52 7.95 -19.40
N THR A 109 -3.56 7.38 -18.79
CA THR A 109 -4.47 8.10 -17.88
C THR A 109 -4.26 7.68 -16.43
N PRO A 110 -4.33 8.61 -15.46
CA PRO A 110 -4.31 8.26 -14.05
C PRO A 110 -5.47 7.31 -13.71
N SER A 111 -5.18 6.28 -12.93
CA SER A 111 -6.15 5.32 -12.41
C SER A 111 -5.77 4.97 -10.98
N CYS A 112 -6.66 4.33 -10.22
CA CYS A 112 -6.36 3.98 -8.83
C CYS A 112 -6.82 2.57 -8.47
N THR A 113 -6.13 1.96 -7.50
CA THR A 113 -6.55 0.69 -6.92
C THR A 113 -7.61 0.96 -5.85
N SER A 114 -8.78 0.35 -6.00
CA SER A 114 -9.87 0.44 -5.02
C SER A 114 -9.91 -0.75 -4.05
N THR A 115 -10.62 -0.57 -2.95
CA THR A 115 -10.94 -1.66 -2.01
C THR A 115 -11.69 -2.80 -2.70
N ALA A 116 -12.55 -2.47 -3.69
CA ALA A 116 -13.28 -3.45 -4.48
C ALA A 116 -12.34 -4.26 -5.40
N ASP A 117 -11.34 -3.61 -5.99
CA ASP A 117 -10.33 -4.30 -6.80
C ASP A 117 -9.56 -5.32 -5.98
N VAL A 118 -9.05 -4.90 -4.81
CA VAL A 118 -8.33 -5.78 -3.88
C VAL A 118 -9.19 -6.98 -3.48
N SER A 119 -10.43 -6.73 -3.04
CA SER A 119 -11.37 -7.78 -2.66
C SER A 119 -11.61 -8.77 -3.81
N THR A 120 -11.83 -8.25 -5.02
CA THR A 120 -12.03 -9.07 -6.23
C THR A 120 -10.81 -9.96 -6.51
N ARG A 121 -9.59 -9.41 -6.42
CA ARG A 121 -8.36 -10.16 -6.73
C ARG A 121 -8.06 -11.22 -5.67
N LEU A 122 -8.35 -10.95 -4.40
CA LEU A 122 -8.24 -11.95 -3.32
C LEU A 122 -9.20 -13.10 -3.54
N LYS A 123 -10.47 -12.82 -3.85
CA LYS A 123 -11.47 -13.85 -4.16
C LYS A 123 -11.10 -14.70 -5.38
N LEU A 124 -10.62 -14.07 -6.45
CA LEU A 124 -10.13 -14.80 -7.62
C LEU A 124 -8.95 -15.72 -7.26
N SER A 125 -8.02 -15.23 -6.43
CA SER A 125 -6.86 -16.00 -5.99
C SER A 125 -7.27 -17.19 -5.13
N ALA A 126 -8.19 -16.99 -4.18
CA ALA A 126 -8.76 -18.05 -3.35
C ALA A 126 -9.40 -19.15 -4.22
N LYS A 127 -10.21 -18.78 -5.21
CA LYS A 127 -10.81 -19.75 -6.15
C LYS A 127 -9.74 -20.56 -6.90
N ARG A 128 -8.65 -19.92 -7.33
CA ARG A 128 -7.55 -20.59 -8.06
C ARG A 128 -6.75 -21.55 -7.17
N THR A 129 -6.69 -21.30 -5.87
CA THR A 129 -6.00 -22.17 -4.91
C THR A 129 -6.94 -23.18 -4.25
N GLY A 130 -8.17 -23.33 -4.75
CA GLY A 130 -9.16 -24.29 -4.22
C GLY A 130 -9.86 -23.86 -2.92
N ASN A 131 -9.66 -22.62 -2.48
CA ASN A 131 -10.30 -22.07 -1.29
C ASN A 131 -11.67 -21.44 -1.63
N ASP A 132 -12.58 -21.40 -0.65
CA ASP A 132 -13.88 -20.74 -0.83
C ASP A 132 -13.71 -19.20 -0.85
N PRO A 133 -14.00 -18.52 -1.98
CA PRO A 133 -13.85 -17.08 -2.08
C PRO A 133 -14.74 -16.27 -1.13
N ARG A 134 -15.80 -16.87 -0.57
CA ARG A 134 -16.69 -16.18 0.39
C ARG A 134 -15.98 -15.82 1.69
N HIS A 135 -14.92 -16.54 2.04
CA HIS A 135 -14.10 -16.28 3.22
C HIS A 135 -13.05 -15.17 3.00
N PHE A 136 -12.91 -14.67 1.76
CA PHE A 136 -11.89 -13.69 1.42
C PHE A 136 -12.51 -12.34 1.07
N SER A 137 -11.91 -11.29 1.58
CA SER A 137 -12.19 -9.91 1.20
C SER A 137 -10.95 -9.07 1.44
N SER A 138 -11.02 -7.77 1.20
CA SER A 138 -9.99 -6.85 1.68
C SER A 138 -9.83 -6.87 3.21
N HIS A 139 -10.67 -7.59 3.99
CA HIS A 139 -10.55 -7.72 5.45
C HIS A 139 -9.47 -8.77 5.77
N SER A 140 -9.28 -9.75 4.88
CA SER A 140 -8.33 -10.84 5.00
C SER A 140 -6.86 -10.40 4.91
N LEU A 141 -6.59 -9.14 4.57
CA LEU A 141 -5.26 -8.54 4.63
C LEU A 141 -4.94 -7.93 6.01
N ARG A 142 -5.82 -8.13 7.00
CA ARG A 142 -5.44 -7.92 8.40
C ARG A 142 -4.58 -9.08 8.86
N SER A 143 -3.46 -8.76 9.50
CA SER A 143 -2.89 -9.67 10.49
C SER A 143 -3.66 -9.48 11.78
N GLU A 144 -3.90 -10.59 12.48
CA GLU A 144 -4.10 -10.60 13.94
C GLU A 144 -2.92 -9.89 14.65
#